data_AF-A0A550CYP0-F1
#
_entry.id   AF-A0A550CYP0-F1
#
_cell.length_a   1.000
_cell.length_b   1.000
_cell.length_c   1.000
_cell.angle_alpha   90.00
_cell.angle_beta   90.00
_cell.angle_gamma   90.00
#
_symmetry.space_group_name_H-M   'P 1'
#
loop_
_entity.id
_entity.type
_entity.pdbx_description
1 polymer ?
#
loop_
_entity_poly.entity_id
_entity_poly.type
_entity_poly.pdbx_seq_one_letter_code
_entity_poly.pdbx_strand_id
1 'polypeptide(L)'
;MDSPTAVDPIDAQALNDLRVLGQEAAERCMPAASRWASELVLATSPAFRRHKPQGMFFTSTPARPQASYITPHTPVSPIKANAASTSYKNSHAPPICPPSEDVVAREQRLEAEDQDAMAAARVFIKSREFRRAAKLLESGTSSKAQFLRTYSRFLASEEEHFREWYLSDFTRAPPLKPLNRELLELYELVANATDPWMLLL
;
A
#
# COMPACT_ATOMS: atom_id res chain seq x y z
N MET A 1 44.90 -4.04 -7.48
CA MET A 1 44.38 -2.65 -7.52
C MET A 1 42.91 -2.79 -7.82
N ASP A 2 42.09 -2.80 -6.77
CA ASP A 2 40.65 -2.99 -6.90
C ASP A 2 40.00 -1.63 -7.18
N SER A 3 39.51 -1.47 -8.40
CA SER A 3 38.70 -0.31 -8.78
C SER A 3 37.38 -0.35 -7.99
N PRO A 4 36.97 0.73 -7.32
CA PRO A 4 35.67 0.77 -6.65
C PRO A 4 34.58 0.62 -7.72
N THR A 5 33.82 -0.47 -7.65
CA THR A 5 32.63 -0.69 -8.45
C THR A 5 31.70 0.50 -8.24
N ALA A 6 31.49 1.28 -9.30
CA ALA A 6 30.55 2.38 -9.32
C ALA A 6 29.20 1.84 -8.84
N VAL A 7 28.76 2.29 -7.67
CA VAL A 7 27.38 2.11 -7.23
C VAL A 7 26.57 2.97 -8.17
N ASP A 8 25.72 2.36 -9.00
CA ASP A 8 24.94 3.08 -9.99
C ASP A 8 24.13 4.18 -9.26
N PRO A 9 24.29 5.46 -9.64
CA PRO A 9 23.65 6.60 -8.95
C PRO A 9 22.12 6.52 -8.95
N ILE A 10 21.56 5.68 -9.83
CA ILE A 10 20.13 5.40 -9.97
C ILE A 10 19.56 4.71 -8.72
N ASP A 11 20.37 3.95 -7.97
CA ASP A 11 19.89 3.23 -6.77
C ASP A 11 19.60 4.17 -5.60
N ALA A 12 20.38 5.24 -5.42
CA ALA A 12 20.24 6.12 -4.25
C ALA A 12 18.94 6.95 -4.30
N GLN A 13 18.58 7.48 -5.47
CA GLN A 13 17.35 8.25 -5.66
C GLN A 13 16.13 7.33 -5.52
N ALA A 14 16.13 6.17 -6.18
CA ALA A 14 15.01 5.22 -6.07
C ALA A 14 14.77 4.75 -4.63
N LEU A 15 15.84 4.53 -3.86
CA LEU A 15 15.74 4.22 -2.43
C LEU A 15 15.16 5.39 -1.62
N ASN A 16 15.50 6.63 -1.97
CA ASN A 16 14.92 7.80 -1.33
C ASN A 16 13.43 7.90 -1.64
N ASP A 17 13.05 7.75 -2.91
CA ASP A 17 11.67 7.81 -3.37
C ASP A 17 10.81 6.71 -2.70
N LEU A 18 11.34 5.49 -2.55
CA LEU A 18 10.65 4.42 -1.82
C LEU A 18 10.44 4.73 -0.33
N ARG A 19 11.39 5.43 0.32
CA ARG A 19 11.23 5.85 1.72
C ARG A 19 10.16 6.93 1.85
N VAL A 20 10.19 7.92 0.96
CA VAL A 20 9.17 8.98 0.90
C VAL A 20 7.79 8.36 0.65
N LEU A 21 7.66 7.47 -0.33
CA LEU A 21 6.42 6.74 -0.62
C LEU A 21 5.94 5.94 0.58
N GLY A 22 6.84 5.22 1.26
CA GLY A 22 6.52 4.44 2.45
C GLY A 22 6.01 5.30 3.62
N GLN A 23 6.57 6.50 3.78
CA GLN A 23 6.12 7.48 4.77
C GLN A 23 4.75 8.06 4.38
N GLU A 24 4.58 8.49 3.14
CA GLU A 24 3.31 9.03 2.64
C GLU A 24 2.17 8.02 2.77
N ALA A 25 2.43 6.75 2.47
CA ALA A 25 1.47 5.66 2.65
C ALA A 25 1.12 5.44 4.13
N ALA A 26 2.11 5.56 5.04
CA ALA A 26 1.86 5.44 6.48
C ALA A 26 1.00 6.60 7.01
N GLU A 27 1.28 7.83 6.56
CA GLU A 27 0.51 9.03 6.91
C GLU A 27 -0.94 8.93 6.44
N ARG A 28 -1.15 8.28 5.29
CA ARG A 28 -2.47 7.98 4.72
C ARG A 28 -3.13 6.71 5.28
N CYS A 29 -2.56 6.11 6.32
CA CYS A 29 -3.08 4.89 6.96
C CYS A 29 -3.24 3.68 6.01
N MET A 30 -2.29 3.50 5.08
CA MET A 30 -2.19 2.32 4.22
C MET A 30 -1.04 1.40 4.70
N PRO A 31 -1.27 0.56 5.73
CA PRO A 31 -0.21 -0.22 6.35
C PRO A 31 0.43 -1.23 5.39
N ALA A 32 -0.37 -1.82 4.49
CA ALA A 32 0.14 -2.77 3.49
C ALA A 32 1.15 -2.10 2.54
N ALA A 33 0.79 -0.95 1.95
CA ALA A 33 1.67 -0.23 1.04
C ALA A 33 2.95 0.27 1.74
N SER A 34 2.83 0.83 2.95
CA SER A 34 3.98 1.27 3.74
C SER A 34 4.93 0.11 4.10
N ARG A 35 4.37 -1.04 4.47
CA ARG A 35 5.13 -2.27 4.73
C ARG A 35 5.86 -2.74 3.47
N TRP A 36 5.17 -2.81 2.33
CA TRP A 36 5.75 -3.21 1.06
C TRP A 36 6.92 -2.29 0.65
N ALA A 37 6.75 -0.98 0.76
CA ALA A 37 7.82 -0.02 0.48
C ALA A 37 9.04 -0.26 1.38
N SER A 38 8.81 -0.53 2.67
CA SER A 38 9.87 -0.83 3.64
C SER A 38 10.59 -2.14 3.31
N GLU A 39 9.86 -3.20 2.95
CA GLU A 39 10.44 -4.48 2.53
C GLU A 39 11.28 -4.34 1.26
N LEU A 40 10.83 -3.54 0.28
CA LEU A 40 11.60 -3.25 -0.94
C LEU A 40 12.90 -2.49 -0.64
N VAL A 41 12.89 -1.50 0.25
CA VAL A 41 14.10 -0.78 0.68
C VAL A 41 15.10 -1.73 1.33
N LEU A 42 14.63 -2.67 2.17
CA LEU A 42 15.48 -3.66 2.83
C LEU A 42 16.07 -4.67 1.83
N ALA A 43 15.27 -5.13 0.86
CA ALA A 43 15.71 -6.09 -0.15
C ALA A 43 16.74 -5.50 -1.13
N THR A 44 16.60 -4.23 -1.47
CA THR A 44 17.45 -3.56 -2.46
C THR A 44 18.75 -3.02 -1.86
N SER A 45 18.73 -2.58 -0.60
CA SER A 45 19.91 -1.98 0.04
C SER A 45 21.08 -2.97 0.17
N PRO A 46 22.28 -2.63 -0.35
CA PRO A 46 23.44 -3.51 -0.34
C PRO A 46 23.97 -3.80 1.08
N ALA A 47 23.62 -2.96 2.06
CA ALA A 47 23.98 -3.17 3.46
C ALA A 47 23.38 -4.48 4.03
N PHE A 48 22.20 -4.89 3.55
CA PHE A 48 21.54 -6.13 3.98
C PHE A 48 21.95 -7.35 3.16
N ARG A 49 22.58 -7.16 1.99
CA ARG A 49 23.11 -8.25 1.16
C ARG A 49 24.43 -8.85 1.69
N ARG A 50 24.95 -8.38 2.84
CA ARG A 50 26.26 -8.79 3.38
C ARG A 50 26.27 -10.10 4.19
N HIS A 51 25.16 -10.82 4.30
CA HIS A 51 25.20 -12.22 4.71
C HIS A 51 25.30 -13.14 3.48
N LYS A 52 26.47 -13.18 2.85
CA LYS A 52 26.92 -14.48 2.33
C LYS A 52 27.20 -15.32 3.57
N PRO A 53 26.55 -16.46 3.81
CA PRO A 53 27.14 -17.48 4.66
C PRO A 53 28.47 -17.86 3.99
N GLN A 54 29.56 -17.25 4.44
CA GLN A 54 30.89 -17.77 4.14
C GLN A 54 30.92 -19.19 4.69
N GLY A 55 31.33 -20.11 3.81
CA GLY A 55 31.12 -21.54 3.90
C GLY A 55 31.18 -22.12 5.31
N MET A 56 30.16 -22.91 5.63
CA MET A 56 30.35 -24.22 6.24
C MET A 56 29.09 -25.03 5.97
N PHE A 57 29.12 -25.78 4.87
CA PHE A 57 28.36 -27.02 4.81
C PHE A 57 28.92 -27.94 5.90
N PHE A 58 28.37 -27.87 7.10
CA PHE A 58 28.43 -29.01 8.01
C PHE A 58 27.30 -29.95 7.61
N THR A 59 27.72 -30.96 6.85
CA THR A 59 27.05 -32.25 6.76
C THR A 59 26.71 -32.80 8.13
N SER A 60 25.74 -33.72 8.16
CA SER A 60 25.35 -34.63 9.26
C SER A 60 24.31 -34.12 10.27
N THR A 61 23.04 -34.33 9.92
CA THR A 61 22.06 -34.93 10.85
C THR A 61 21.09 -35.80 10.05
N PRO A 62 20.65 -36.94 10.61
CA PRO A 62 20.37 -38.16 9.85
C PRO A 62 18.96 -38.24 9.28
N ALA A 63 18.80 -39.14 8.31
CA ALA A 63 17.54 -39.49 7.67
C ALA A 63 16.40 -39.73 8.68
N ARG A 64 15.35 -38.92 8.58
CA ARG A 64 14.08 -39.18 9.25
C ARG A 64 13.29 -40.21 8.43
N PRO A 65 12.83 -41.34 9.01
CA PRO A 65 11.97 -42.27 8.29
C PRO A 65 10.64 -41.61 7.94
N GLN A 66 10.26 -41.72 6.67
CA GLN A 66 8.98 -41.23 6.16
C GLN A 66 7.83 -42.07 6.69
N ALA A 67 6.93 -41.45 7.46
CA ALA A 67 5.57 -41.93 7.62
C ALA A 67 4.77 -41.41 6.42
N SER A 68 4.39 -42.31 5.53
CA SER A 68 3.55 -42.05 4.37
C SER A 68 2.13 -41.71 4.79
N TYR A 69 1.81 -40.41 4.80
CA TYR A 69 0.44 -39.95 4.61
C TYR A 69 0.32 -39.33 3.22
N ILE A 70 -0.47 -40.00 2.40
CA ILE A 70 -0.86 -39.57 1.07
C ILE A 70 -1.85 -38.41 1.23
N THR A 71 -1.41 -37.21 0.88
CA THR A 71 -2.29 -36.10 0.49
C THR A 71 -1.82 -35.55 -0.85
N PRO A 72 -2.72 -35.33 -1.84
CA PRO A 72 -2.32 -34.83 -3.14
C PRO A 72 -1.97 -33.35 -3.05
N HIS A 73 -0.70 -33.04 -3.25
CA HIS A 73 -0.20 -31.68 -3.47
C HIS A 73 0.00 -31.45 -4.96
N THR A 74 -0.66 -30.44 -5.52
CA THR A 74 -0.28 -29.85 -6.80
C THR A 74 1.02 -29.03 -6.62
N PRO A 75 2.06 -29.25 -7.43
CA PRO A 75 3.31 -28.49 -7.33
C PRO A 75 3.17 -27.13 -8.03
N VAL A 76 3.10 -26.05 -7.24
CA VAL A 76 3.33 -24.70 -7.76
C VAL A 76 4.84 -24.51 -7.89
N SER A 77 5.30 -24.34 -9.12
CA SER A 77 6.69 -24.14 -9.47
C SER A 77 7.21 -22.77 -9.00
N PRO A 78 8.52 -22.62 -8.68
CA PRO A 78 9.09 -21.32 -8.37
C PRO A 78 9.23 -20.52 -9.68
N ILE A 79 8.41 -19.49 -9.82
CA ILE A 79 8.56 -18.48 -10.89
C ILE A 79 9.90 -17.79 -10.65
N LYS A 80 10.88 -18.05 -11.52
CA LYS A 80 12.09 -17.24 -11.63
C LYS A 80 11.67 -15.86 -12.13
N ALA A 81 11.53 -14.90 -11.22
CA ALA A 81 11.37 -13.50 -11.56
C ALA A 81 12.70 -12.99 -12.14
N ASN A 82 12.83 -13.01 -13.47
CA ASN A 82 13.85 -12.24 -14.16
C ASN A 82 13.51 -10.76 -13.97
N ALA A 83 14.14 -10.12 -12.99
CA ALA A 83 14.11 -8.67 -12.81
C ALA A 83 14.99 -8.01 -13.88
N ALA A 84 14.48 -7.93 -15.11
CA ALA A 84 14.94 -6.93 -16.05
C ALA A 84 14.16 -5.64 -15.72
N SER A 85 14.83 -4.69 -15.06
CA SER A 85 14.35 -3.30 -14.92
C SER A 85 14.33 -2.63 -16.29
N THR A 86 13.35 -2.97 -17.12
CA THR A 86 12.96 -2.12 -18.23
C THR A 86 12.06 -1.04 -17.64
N SER A 87 12.48 0.21 -17.73
CA SER A 87 11.60 1.37 -17.54
C SER A 87 10.42 1.20 -18.51
N TYR A 88 9.31 0.67 -18.00
CA TYR A 88 8.07 0.56 -18.75
C TYR A 88 7.50 1.97 -18.88
N LYS A 89 8.00 2.73 -19.87
CA LYS A 89 7.23 3.83 -20.44
C LYS A 89 6.03 3.17 -21.11
N ASN A 90 4.97 2.94 -20.36
CA ASN A 90 3.69 2.56 -20.92
C ASN A 90 3.28 3.68 -21.88
N SER A 91 3.37 3.42 -23.19
CA SER A 91 3.11 4.42 -24.23
C SER A 91 1.67 4.97 -24.21
N HIS A 92 0.81 4.35 -23.39
CA HIS A 92 -0.59 4.72 -23.17
C HIS A 92 -0.86 5.31 -21.78
N ALA A 93 0.12 5.34 -20.87
CA ALA A 93 -0.05 5.99 -19.58
C ALA A 93 0.07 7.51 -19.77
N PRO A 94 -0.90 8.32 -19.27
CA PRO A 94 -0.77 9.77 -19.27
C PRO A 94 0.55 10.16 -18.59
N PRO A 95 1.33 11.07 -19.17
CA PRO A 95 2.54 11.54 -18.51
C PRO A 95 2.16 12.17 -17.17
N ILE A 96 2.72 11.64 -16.08
CA ILE A 96 2.59 12.22 -14.76
C ILE A 96 3.46 13.48 -14.75
N CYS A 97 2.84 14.63 -15.08
CA CYS A 97 3.52 15.90 -14.92
C CYS A 97 3.67 16.18 -13.42
N PRO A 98 4.90 16.51 -12.93
CA PRO A 98 5.05 16.95 -11.56
C PRO A 98 4.17 18.19 -11.33
N PRO A 99 3.52 18.31 -10.16
CA PRO A 99 2.72 19.48 -9.83
C PRO A 99 3.59 20.74 -9.85
N SER A 100 3.02 21.88 -10.21
CA SER A 100 3.73 23.16 -10.16
C SER A 100 4.09 23.52 -8.72
N GLU A 101 5.19 24.25 -8.53
CA GLU A 101 5.66 24.68 -7.20
C GLU A 101 4.58 25.44 -6.42
N ASP A 102 3.77 26.26 -7.10
CA ASP A 102 2.63 26.97 -6.51
C ASP A 102 1.56 26.04 -5.94
N VAL A 103 1.28 24.93 -6.64
CA VAL A 103 0.31 23.92 -6.18
C VAL A 103 0.86 23.19 -4.96
N VAL A 104 2.14 22.83 -4.97
CA VAL A 104 2.80 22.17 -3.84
C VAL A 104 2.81 23.07 -2.60
N ALA A 105 3.19 24.34 -2.74
CA ALA A 105 3.20 25.29 -1.63
C ALA A 105 1.80 25.54 -1.06
N ARG A 106 0.78 25.62 -1.93
CA ARG A 106 -0.62 25.73 -1.51
C ARG A 106 -1.07 24.50 -0.73
N GLU A 107 -0.81 23.30 -1.25
CA GLU A 107 -1.19 22.05 -0.57
C GLU A 107 -0.50 21.92 0.79
N GLN A 108 0.79 22.25 0.90
CA GLN A 108 1.52 22.25 2.18
C GLN A 108 0.87 23.16 3.23
N ARG A 109 0.39 24.34 2.81
CA ARG A 109 -0.33 25.25 3.71
C ARG A 109 -1.66 24.63 4.18
N LEU A 110 -2.44 24.04 3.27
CA LEU A 110 -3.70 23.38 3.62
C LEU A 110 -3.45 22.17 4.55
N GLU A 111 -2.38 21.40 4.30
CA GLU A 111 -1.99 20.28 5.16
C GLU A 111 -1.63 20.74 6.58
N ALA A 112 -0.96 21.89 6.72
CA ALA A 112 -0.65 22.48 8.02
C ALA A 112 -1.92 22.94 8.75
N GLU A 113 -2.90 23.49 8.03
CA GLU A 113 -4.20 23.89 8.58
C GLU A 113 -5.02 22.66 9.05
N ASP A 114 -4.94 21.54 8.33
CA ASP A 114 -5.66 20.29 8.63
C ASP A 114 -4.88 19.33 9.58
N GLN A 115 -3.67 19.70 10.03
CA GLN A 115 -2.73 18.79 10.69
C GLN A 115 -3.30 18.11 11.94
N ASP A 116 -3.97 18.87 12.80
CA ASP A 116 -4.54 18.37 14.06
C ASP A 116 -5.73 17.42 13.82
N ALA A 117 -6.61 17.79 12.87
CA ALA A 117 -7.75 16.96 12.48
C ALA A 117 -7.28 15.65 11.85
N MET A 118 -6.28 15.69 10.96
CA MET A 118 -5.67 14.49 10.40
C MET A 118 -5.00 13.62 11.47
N ALA A 119 -4.30 14.21 12.44
CA ALA A 119 -3.69 13.46 13.52
C ALA A 119 -4.72 12.69 14.36
N ALA A 120 -5.81 13.35 14.76
CA ALA A 120 -6.91 12.71 15.49
C ALA A 120 -7.65 11.67 14.62
N ALA A 121 -7.88 11.94 13.34
CA ALA A 121 -8.51 10.99 12.42
C ALA A 121 -7.69 9.70 12.29
N ARG A 122 -6.35 9.79 12.21
CA ARG A 122 -5.48 8.61 12.20
C ARG A 122 -5.63 7.75 13.45
N VAL A 123 -5.87 8.35 14.63
CA VAL A 123 -6.15 7.60 15.87
C VAL A 123 -7.48 6.85 15.74
N PHE A 124 -8.53 7.50 15.23
CA PHE A 124 -9.81 6.83 14.99
C PHE A 124 -9.71 5.69 13.97
N ILE A 125 -8.99 5.89 12.88
CA ILE A 125 -8.77 4.83 11.87
C ILE A 125 -8.04 3.63 12.49
N LYS A 126 -7.00 3.87 13.30
CA LYS A 126 -6.28 2.79 14.03
C LYS A 126 -7.18 2.03 15.00
N SER A 127 -8.16 2.69 15.60
CA SER A 127 -9.17 2.09 16.47
C SER A 127 -10.38 1.50 15.72
N ARG A 128 -10.36 1.47 14.38
CA ARG A 128 -11.47 1.04 13.50
C ARG A 128 -12.76 1.87 13.64
N GLU A 129 -12.66 3.11 14.08
CA GLU A 129 -13.79 4.04 14.21
C GLU A 129 -13.94 4.90 12.94
N PHE A 130 -14.08 4.25 11.78
CA PHE A 130 -13.97 4.90 10.47
C PHE A 130 -15.01 6.01 10.23
N ARG A 131 -16.26 5.81 10.67
CA ARG A 131 -17.32 6.84 10.56
C ARG A 131 -16.98 8.12 11.35
N ARG A 132 -16.33 7.98 12.51
CA ARG A 132 -15.89 9.14 13.32
C ARG A 132 -14.72 9.86 12.65
N ALA A 133 -13.78 9.11 12.07
CA ALA A 133 -12.69 9.70 11.29
C ALA A 133 -13.22 10.50 10.09
N ALA A 134 -14.16 9.93 9.32
CA ALA A 134 -14.77 10.61 8.17
C ALA A 134 -15.50 11.90 8.57
N LYS A 135 -16.27 11.87 9.67
CA LYS A 135 -16.97 13.07 10.18
C LYS A 135 -16.01 14.13 10.71
N LEU A 136 -14.93 13.73 11.38
CA LEU A 136 -13.91 14.67 11.85
C LEU A 136 -13.24 15.42 10.69
N LEU A 137 -13.04 14.75 9.56
CA LEU A 137 -12.40 15.32 8.37
C LEU A 137 -13.39 15.99 7.41
N GLU A 138 -14.65 16.19 7.79
CA GLU A 138 -15.69 16.75 6.91
C GLU A 138 -15.32 18.16 6.43
N SER A 139 -14.69 18.98 7.28
CA SER A 139 -14.19 20.31 6.94
C SER A 139 -12.79 20.34 6.33
N GLY A 140 -12.10 19.19 6.23
CA GLY A 140 -10.74 19.11 5.72
C GLY A 140 -10.67 19.45 4.23
N THR A 141 -9.71 20.29 3.86
CA THR A 141 -9.60 20.82 2.49
C THR A 141 -8.35 20.36 1.75
N SER A 142 -7.28 20.01 2.46
CA SER A 142 -6.07 19.43 1.87
C SER A 142 -6.36 18.13 1.13
N SER A 143 -5.62 17.86 0.05
CA SER A 143 -5.72 16.60 -0.70
C SER A 143 -5.56 15.37 0.21
N LYS A 144 -4.61 15.41 1.16
CA LYS A 144 -4.39 14.37 2.16
C LYS A 144 -5.58 14.17 3.11
N ALA A 145 -6.21 15.25 3.61
CA ALA A 145 -7.40 15.14 4.44
C ALA A 145 -8.61 14.61 3.64
N GLN A 146 -8.77 15.04 2.39
CA GLN A 146 -9.80 14.52 1.49
C GLN A 146 -9.62 13.02 1.23
N PHE A 147 -8.39 12.58 0.96
CA PHE A 147 -8.06 11.15 0.85
C PHE A 147 -8.46 10.39 2.10
N LEU A 148 -8.02 10.83 3.28
CA LEU A 148 -8.33 10.15 4.54
C LEU A 148 -9.84 10.11 4.82
N ARG A 149 -10.58 11.16 4.47
CA ARG A 149 -12.04 11.21 4.59
C ARG A 149 -12.69 10.17 3.68
N THR A 150 -12.35 10.16 2.39
CA THR A 150 -12.92 9.25 1.40
C THR A 150 -12.56 7.79 1.71
N TYR A 151 -11.30 7.52 2.05
CA TYR A 151 -10.85 6.20 2.48
C TYR A 151 -11.54 5.74 3.75
N SER A 152 -11.76 6.62 4.74
CA SER A 152 -12.51 6.28 5.95
C SER A 152 -13.98 5.95 5.65
N ARG A 153 -14.62 6.67 4.71
CA ARG A 153 -15.98 6.34 4.26
C ARG A 153 -16.02 4.97 3.58
N PHE A 154 -15.06 4.70 2.70
CA PHE A 154 -14.90 3.38 2.07
C PHE A 154 -14.76 2.26 3.11
N LEU A 155 -13.83 2.40 4.07
CA LEU A 155 -13.64 1.37 5.11
C LEU A 155 -14.89 1.18 5.99
N ALA A 156 -15.60 2.27 6.30
CA ALA A 156 -16.85 2.21 7.06
C ALA A 156 -17.93 1.42 6.30
N SER A 157 -18.07 1.66 5.00
CA SER A 157 -19.04 0.97 4.16
C SER A 157 -18.65 -0.48 3.98
N GLU A 158 -17.39 -0.81 3.69
CA GLU A 158 -16.92 -2.19 3.59
C GLU A 158 -17.15 -2.99 4.88
N GLU A 159 -16.93 -2.38 6.06
CA GLU A 159 -17.21 -3.05 7.33
C GLU A 159 -18.70 -3.37 7.52
N GLU A 160 -19.59 -2.46 7.14
CA GLU A 160 -21.03 -2.65 7.21
C GLU A 160 -21.50 -3.75 6.25
N HIS A 161 -21.01 -3.73 5.01
CA HIS A 161 -21.33 -4.74 4.02
C HIS A 161 -20.79 -6.12 4.42
N PHE A 162 -19.59 -6.19 4.98
CA PHE A 162 -19.05 -7.44 5.50
C PHE A 162 -19.90 -7.99 6.66
N ARG A 163 -20.40 -7.11 7.53
CA ARG A 163 -21.31 -7.49 8.62
C ARG A 163 -22.66 -7.96 8.10
N GLU A 164 -23.24 -7.25 7.13
CA GLU A 164 -24.52 -7.63 6.50
C GLU A 164 -24.40 -8.96 5.77
N TRP A 165 -23.29 -9.18 5.06
CA TRP A 165 -22.97 -10.44 4.41
C TRP A 165 -22.90 -11.60 5.43
N TYR A 166 -22.18 -11.41 6.54
CA TYR A 166 -22.08 -12.42 7.60
C TYR A 166 -23.43 -12.70 8.28
N LEU A 167 -24.30 -11.70 8.44
CA LEU A 167 -25.67 -11.90 8.93
C LEU A 167 -26.55 -12.63 7.92
N SER A 168 -26.27 -12.45 6.62
CA SER A 168 -27.02 -13.07 5.54
C SER A 168 -26.61 -14.53 5.29
N ASP A 169 -25.43 -14.98 5.71
CA ASP A 169 -25.02 -16.39 5.60
C ASP A 169 -25.96 -17.35 6.34
N PHE A 170 -26.72 -16.87 7.32
CA PHE A 170 -27.76 -17.66 8.00
C PHE A 170 -29.02 -17.86 7.14
N THR A 171 -29.20 -17.03 6.11
CA THR A 171 -30.26 -17.16 5.12
C THR A 171 -29.68 -17.76 3.84
N ARG A 172 -30.08 -18.98 3.48
CA ARG A 172 -29.59 -19.69 2.27
C ARG A 172 -29.88 -18.99 0.92
N ALA A 173 -30.42 -17.77 0.93
CA ALA A 173 -30.74 -17.02 -0.27
C ALA A 173 -29.59 -16.04 -0.59
N PRO A 174 -29.02 -16.07 -1.81
CA PRO A 174 -28.04 -15.07 -2.21
C PRO A 174 -28.67 -13.67 -2.21
N PRO A 175 -27.96 -12.61 -1.78
CA PRO A 175 -28.49 -11.26 -1.80
C PRO A 175 -28.78 -10.83 -3.24
N LEU A 176 -30.00 -10.33 -3.48
CA LEU A 176 -30.49 -9.96 -4.81
C LEU A 176 -29.92 -8.63 -5.34
N LYS A 177 -29.19 -7.87 -4.52
CA LYS A 177 -28.64 -6.56 -4.88
C LYS A 177 -27.14 -6.54 -4.67
N PRO A 178 -26.39 -5.81 -5.53
CA PRO A 178 -24.97 -5.60 -5.32
C PRO A 178 -24.76 -4.93 -3.97
N LEU A 179 -23.79 -5.47 -3.23
CA LEU A 179 -23.65 -5.29 -1.79
C LEU A 179 -23.49 -3.81 -1.45
N ASN A 180 -22.62 -3.06 -2.13
CA ASN A 180 -22.21 -1.72 -1.71
C ASN A 180 -22.62 -0.61 -2.70
N ARG A 181 -23.71 0.12 -2.38
CA ARG A 181 -24.17 1.28 -3.17
C ARG A 181 -23.27 2.51 -3.00
N GLU A 182 -22.59 2.61 -1.86
CA GLU A 182 -21.73 3.75 -1.55
C GLU A 182 -20.48 3.79 -2.44
N LEU A 183 -20.06 2.66 -3.02
CA LEU A 183 -18.94 2.63 -3.97
C LEU A 183 -19.18 3.53 -5.17
N LEU A 184 -20.42 3.63 -5.67
CA LEU A 184 -20.71 4.49 -6.82
C LEU A 184 -20.61 5.97 -6.43
N GLU A 185 -21.12 6.34 -5.26
CA GLU A 185 -20.98 7.70 -4.72
C GLU A 185 -19.52 8.07 -4.45
N LEU A 186 -18.73 7.14 -3.91
CA LEU A 186 -17.30 7.33 -3.67
C LEU A 186 -16.53 7.44 -4.99
N TYR A 187 -16.88 6.64 -5.98
CA TYR A 187 -16.29 6.71 -7.32
C TYR A 187 -16.55 8.06 -7.97
N GLU A 188 -17.78 8.57 -7.93
CA GLU A 188 -18.11 9.90 -8.47
C GLU A 188 -17.32 11.02 -7.77
N LEU A 189 -17.07 10.87 -6.46
CA LEU A 189 -16.26 11.82 -5.70
C LEU A 189 -14.78 11.79 -6.10
N VAL A 190 -14.25 10.62 -6.44
CA VAL A 190 -12.84 10.40 -6.82
C VAL A 190 -12.59 10.65 -8.31
N ALA A 191 -13.60 10.51 -9.17
CA ALA A 191 -13.46 10.57 -10.63
C ALA A 191 -12.81 11.85 -11.16
N ASN A 192 -12.97 12.97 -10.44
CA ASN A 192 -12.40 14.27 -10.80
C ASN A 192 -11.19 14.67 -9.93
N ALA A 193 -10.65 13.75 -9.14
CA ALA A 193 -9.55 14.05 -8.24
C ALA A 193 -8.22 14.19 -8.99
N THR A 194 -7.47 15.25 -8.67
CA THR A 194 -6.14 15.50 -9.22
C THR A 194 -5.04 14.75 -8.46
N ASP A 195 -5.28 14.37 -7.20
CA ASP A 195 -4.30 13.68 -6.36
C ASP A 195 -4.11 12.23 -6.85
N PRO A 196 -2.89 11.80 -7.21
CA PRO A 196 -2.62 10.42 -7.61
C PRO A 196 -3.01 9.39 -6.55
N TRP A 197 -2.98 9.74 -5.26
CA TRP A 197 -3.40 8.82 -4.20
C TRP A 197 -4.90 8.54 -4.22
N MET A 198 -5.70 9.51 -4.65
CA MET A 198 -7.14 9.33 -4.78
C MET A 198 -7.48 8.31 -5.88
N LEU A 199 -6.65 8.21 -6.94
CA LEU A 199 -6.83 7.23 -8.01
C LEU A 199 -6.56 5.77 -7.59
N LEU A 200 -6.03 5.55 -6.38
CA LEU A 200 -5.77 4.23 -5.82
C LEU A 200 -6.91 3.68 -4.93
N LEU A 201 -7.99 4.46 -4.76
CA LEU A 201 -9.22 4.07 -4.06
C LEU A 201 -10.24 3.49 -5.05
#